data_AF-A0A7S4M161-F1
#
_entry.id   AF-A0A7S4M161-F1
#
_cell.length_a   1.000
_cell.length_b   1.000
_cell.length_c   1.000
_cell.angle_alpha   90.00
_cell.angle_beta   90.00
_cell.angle_gamma   90.00
#
_symmetry.space_group_name_H-M   'P 1'
#
loop_
_entity.id
_entity.type
_entity.pdbx_description
1 polymer ?
#
loop_
_entity_poly.entity_id
_entity_poly.type
_entity_poly.pdbx_seq_one_letter_code
_entity_poly.pdbx_strand_id
1 'polypeptide(L)'
;MASPIPSRIPRPASTENFMSDREVVRLLNELHLEKIRAETRASNLQAQIEDLHKRLDTVSGYVVSDSESNADGSEYSRSVDNQIQDLEEVGSELDNFIRLRSYILHMQEGASLLLWREDGLQLCWFWLDKECKSLNWDFDEQDLGGGVEGMTGDSLLLERIIDIVPLGAGPDQLTDNPTDSSFTIIHDGGKLDIVAPTSLDFQVWYFGLAFATRLRMNAVEDVQDSSRDERDRMNEDHEIHSPSRMKRSSVQFLDTEADKNHDSPEVENLMTKMEEQRRLIEQLQRENQALKEVRRNKDEAISRLLKDLQAAENRSWENMQEGKTPATSQESDSHWHHREIYRVRQRNSKLQQILQVKQKTVREMWFLLKEMTAHS
;
A
#
# COMPACT_ATOMS: atom_id res chain seq x y z
N MET A 1 44.61 9.23 -66.49
CA MET A 1 44.96 8.50 -65.26
C MET A 1 43.67 8.24 -64.52
N ALA A 2 43.33 6.97 -64.31
CA ALA A 2 42.10 6.54 -63.66
C ALA A 2 42.27 6.61 -62.14
N SER A 3 41.25 7.08 -61.42
CA SER A 3 41.10 6.92 -59.97
C SER A 3 39.62 6.79 -59.62
N PRO A 4 39.30 6.02 -58.55
CA PRO A 4 38.13 5.15 -58.54
C PRO A 4 36.95 5.72 -57.74
N ILE A 5 35.76 5.25 -58.09
CA ILE A 5 34.49 5.49 -57.39
C ILE A 5 34.52 4.76 -56.04
N PRO A 6 34.23 5.43 -54.89
CA PRO A 6 33.84 4.75 -53.68
C PRO A 6 32.30 4.69 -53.61
N SER A 7 31.76 3.54 -53.97
CA SER A 7 30.39 3.13 -53.69
C SER A 7 30.31 2.64 -52.24
N ARG A 8 29.57 3.34 -51.37
CA ARG A 8 28.96 2.77 -50.15
C ARG A 8 27.97 3.76 -49.54
N ILE A 9 26.70 3.59 -49.91
CA ILE A 9 25.57 4.11 -49.13
C ILE A 9 25.40 3.17 -47.92
N PRO A 10 25.36 3.68 -46.67
CA PRO A 10 25.00 2.84 -45.53
C PRO A 10 23.50 2.53 -45.59
N ARG A 11 23.14 1.25 -45.61
CA ARG A 11 21.75 0.84 -45.39
C ARG A 11 21.41 1.08 -43.91
N PRO A 12 20.24 1.66 -43.58
CA PRO A 12 19.75 1.65 -42.22
C PRO A 12 19.44 0.20 -41.82
N ALA A 13 19.98 -0.23 -40.68
CA ALA A 13 19.63 -1.50 -40.05
C ALA A 13 18.20 -1.38 -39.51
N SER A 14 17.23 -1.91 -40.26
CA SER A 14 15.90 -2.19 -39.76
C SER A 14 15.98 -3.38 -38.80
N THR A 15 16.25 -3.12 -37.53
CA THR A 15 16.00 -4.10 -36.46
C THR A 15 14.51 -4.06 -36.12
N GLU A 16 13.68 -4.53 -37.03
CA GLU A 16 12.37 -5.05 -36.65
C GLU A 16 12.65 -6.36 -35.93
N ASN A 17 12.57 -6.34 -34.59
CA ASN A 17 12.58 -7.53 -33.75
C ASN A 17 11.27 -8.30 -34.02
N PHE A 18 11.22 -9.01 -35.13
CA PHE A 18 10.23 -10.04 -35.34
C PHE A 18 10.56 -11.17 -34.36
N MET A 19 9.72 -11.34 -33.35
CA MET A 19 9.74 -12.53 -32.50
C MET A 19 9.73 -13.74 -33.42
N SER A 20 10.65 -14.67 -33.20
CA SER A 20 10.70 -15.87 -34.03
C SER A 20 9.41 -16.67 -33.85
N ASP A 21 8.93 -17.34 -34.91
CA ASP A 21 7.76 -18.22 -34.82
C ASP A 21 7.88 -19.22 -33.66
N ARG A 22 9.11 -19.59 -33.31
CA ARG A 22 9.44 -20.47 -32.17
C ARG A 22 9.16 -19.82 -30.81
N GLU A 23 9.41 -18.53 -30.64
CA GLU A 23 9.07 -17.78 -29.42
C GLU A 23 7.57 -17.54 -29.31
N VAL A 24 6.89 -17.29 -30.43
CA VAL A 24 5.42 -17.15 -30.47
C VAL A 24 4.76 -18.46 -30.03
N VAL A 25 5.23 -19.60 -30.55
CA VAL A 25 4.74 -20.94 -30.13
C VAL A 25 5.03 -21.22 -28.66
N ARG A 26 6.20 -20.80 -28.14
CA ARG A 26 6.53 -20.97 -26.71
C ARG A 26 5.55 -20.20 -25.81
N LEU A 27 5.30 -18.93 -26.13
CA LEU A 27 4.39 -18.09 -25.35
C LEU A 27 2.93 -18.55 -25.46
N LEU A 28 2.50 -19.04 -26.63
CA LEU A 28 1.18 -19.65 -26.80
C LEU A 28 1.01 -20.89 -25.92
N ASN A 29 2.05 -21.72 -25.79
CA ASN A 29 2.03 -22.89 -24.91
C ASN A 29 2.03 -22.50 -23.43
N GLU A 30 2.80 -21.49 -23.02
CA GLU A 30 2.77 -20.96 -21.64
C GLU A 30 1.38 -20.39 -21.30
N LEU A 31 0.79 -19.60 -22.20
CA LEU A 31 -0.55 -19.04 -22.01
C LEU A 31 -1.62 -20.15 -21.93
N HIS A 32 -1.48 -21.21 -22.72
CA HIS A 32 -2.39 -22.35 -22.67
C HIS A 32 -2.28 -23.11 -21.34
N LEU A 33 -1.06 -23.32 -20.85
CA LEU A 33 -0.84 -23.94 -19.53
C LEU A 33 -1.37 -23.08 -18.39
N GLU A 34 -1.20 -21.76 -18.47
CA GLU A 34 -1.74 -20.83 -17.48
C GLU A 34 -3.27 -20.83 -17.48
N LYS A 35 -3.90 -20.88 -18.66
CA LYS A 35 -5.34 -21.05 -18.81
C LYS A 35 -5.84 -22.34 -18.14
N ILE A 36 -5.18 -23.47 -18.38
CA ILE A 36 -5.55 -24.76 -17.75
C ILE A 36 -5.44 -24.69 -16.22
N ARG A 37 -4.38 -24.04 -15.69
CA ARG A 37 -4.21 -23.85 -14.24
C ARG A 37 -5.31 -22.97 -13.66
N ALA A 38 -5.70 -21.91 -14.35
CA ALA A 38 -6.78 -21.03 -13.94
C ALA A 38 -8.14 -21.75 -13.94
N GLU A 39 -8.43 -22.53 -14.98
CA GLU A 39 -9.65 -23.35 -15.07
C GLU A 39 -9.72 -24.41 -13.95
N THR A 40 -8.59 -25.04 -13.62
CA THR A 40 -8.50 -25.99 -12.51
C THR A 40 -8.77 -25.32 -11.16
N ARG A 41 -8.19 -24.13 -10.93
CA ARG A 41 -8.48 -23.33 -9.71
C ARG A 41 -9.95 -22.93 -9.62
N ALA A 42 -10.54 -22.49 -10.73
CA ALA A 42 -11.95 -22.14 -10.79
C ALA A 42 -12.85 -23.35 -10.50
N SER A 43 -12.53 -24.53 -11.05
CA SER A 43 -13.28 -25.75 -10.76
C SER A 43 -13.17 -26.19 -9.30
N ASN A 44 -12.01 -26.04 -8.68
CA ASN A 44 -11.84 -26.34 -7.25
C ASN A 44 -12.64 -25.38 -6.37
N LEU A 45 -12.66 -24.09 -6.70
CA LEU A 45 -13.48 -23.10 -5.98
C LEU A 45 -14.97 -23.38 -6.16
N GLN A 46 -15.39 -23.77 -7.36
CA GLN A 46 -16.78 -24.18 -7.64
C GLN A 46 -17.19 -25.37 -6.75
N ALA A 47 -16.34 -26.39 -6.64
CA ALA A 47 -16.59 -27.56 -5.80
C ALA A 47 -16.67 -27.19 -4.30
N GLN A 48 -15.82 -26.26 -3.83
CA GLN A 48 -15.89 -25.76 -2.45
C GLN A 48 -17.19 -24.98 -2.18
N ILE A 49 -17.64 -24.17 -3.14
CA ILE A 49 -18.92 -23.44 -3.04
C ILE A 49 -20.10 -24.42 -2.99
N GLU A 50 -20.07 -25.47 -3.80
CA GLU A 50 -21.11 -26.50 -3.82
C GLU A 50 -21.15 -27.32 -2.52
N ASP A 51 -19.98 -27.65 -1.93
CA ASP A 51 -19.89 -28.27 -0.61
C ASP A 51 -20.46 -27.35 0.48
N LEU A 52 -20.13 -26.06 0.46
CA LEU A 52 -20.67 -25.07 1.39
C LEU A 52 -22.18 -24.92 1.25
N HIS A 53 -22.72 -24.89 0.03
CA HIS A 53 -24.17 -24.87 -0.19
C HIS A 53 -24.84 -26.14 0.33
N LYS A 54 -24.26 -27.31 0.08
CA LYS A 54 -24.78 -28.58 0.60
C LYS A 54 -24.80 -28.58 2.13
N ARG A 55 -23.74 -28.09 2.77
CA ARG A 55 -23.69 -27.92 4.24
C ARG A 55 -24.74 -26.93 4.74
N LEU A 56 -24.94 -25.82 4.03
CA LEU A 56 -25.94 -24.81 4.36
C LEU A 56 -27.38 -25.35 4.24
N ASP A 57 -27.68 -26.13 3.19
CA ASP A 57 -28.97 -26.78 3.00
C ASP A 57 -29.22 -27.84 4.07
N THR A 58 -28.17 -28.54 4.51
CA THR A 58 -28.26 -29.49 5.63
C THR A 58 -28.63 -28.76 6.93
N VAL A 59 -28.00 -27.62 7.21
CA VAL A 59 -28.32 -26.78 8.38
C VAL A 59 -29.72 -26.17 8.27
N SER A 60 -30.12 -25.71 7.09
CA SER A 60 -31.45 -25.13 6.84
C SER A 60 -32.59 -26.16 6.93
N GLY A 61 -32.32 -27.44 6.64
CA GLY A 61 -33.29 -28.53 6.78
C GLY A 61 -33.57 -28.93 8.24
N TYR A 62 -32.56 -28.84 9.11
CA TYR A 62 -32.71 -29.18 10.53
C TYR A 62 -33.45 -28.11 11.35
N VAL A 63 -33.33 -26.82 10.98
CA VAL A 63 -34.03 -25.72 11.67
C VAL A 63 -35.56 -25.77 11.50
N VAL A 64 -36.07 -26.54 10.53
CA VAL A 64 -37.52 -26.66 10.28
C VAL A 64 -38.15 -27.90 10.92
N SER A 65 -37.36 -28.85 11.44
CA SER A 65 -37.90 -30.16 11.86
C SER A 65 -37.86 -30.47 13.36
N ASP A 66 -37.07 -29.76 14.18
CA ASP A 66 -36.92 -30.13 15.60
C ASP A 66 -37.69 -29.20 16.54
N SER A 67 -39.00 -29.26 16.42
CA SER A 67 -39.91 -29.07 17.55
C SER A 67 -40.61 -30.38 17.85
N GLU A 68 -39.85 -31.40 18.27
CA GLU A 68 -40.28 -32.42 19.24
C GLU A 68 -39.16 -33.47 19.50
N SER A 69 -38.99 -33.78 20.79
CA SER A 69 -38.33 -34.94 21.39
C SER A 69 -36.83 -34.85 21.77
N ASN A 70 -36.69 -34.78 23.10
CA ASN A 70 -35.61 -35.18 24.01
C ASN A 70 -34.38 -35.95 23.50
N ALA A 71 -33.28 -35.54 24.14
CA ALA A 71 -32.13 -36.34 24.59
C ALA A 71 -31.13 -36.79 23.51
N ASP A 72 -30.16 -35.91 23.19
CA ASP A 72 -28.71 -36.14 23.42
C ASP A 72 -27.89 -34.92 22.88
N GLY A 73 -28.04 -33.76 23.54
CA GLY A 73 -27.65 -32.46 22.97
C GLY A 73 -26.27 -31.92 23.34
N SER A 74 -25.37 -32.69 23.95
CA SER A 74 -24.13 -32.10 24.52
C SER A 74 -22.93 -32.05 23.57
N GLU A 75 -22.85 -32.91 22.56
CA GLU A 75 -21.76 -32.90 21.57
C GLU A 75 -22.06 -32.02 20.35
N TYR A 76 -23.33 -31.91 19.96
CA TYR A 76 -23.74 -31.13 18.78
C TYR A 76 -23.69 -29.61 18.99
N SER A 77 -24.02 -29.11 20.19
CA SER A 77 -23.85 -27.67 20.50
C SER A 77 -22.38 -27.24 20.46
N ARG A 78 -21.46 -28.08 20.97
CA ARG A 78 -20.02 -27.79 20.92
C ARG A 78 -19.48 -27.72 19.49
N SER A 79 -19.96 -28.56 18.57
CA SER A 79 -19.47 -28.54 17.18
C SER A 79 -19.93 -27.32 16.38
N VAL A 80 -21.13 -26.78 16.66
CA VAL A 80 -21.64 -25.58 15.98
C VAL A 80 -21.03 -24.33 16.60
N ASP A 81 -20.87 -24.29 17.92
CA ASP A 81 -20.16 -23.20 18.61
C ASP A 81 -18.70 -23.11 18.14
N ASN A 82 -18.01 -24.24 17.95
CA ASN A 82 -16.66 -24.26 17.40
C ASN A 82 -16.62 -23.74 15.95
N GLN A 83 -17.58 -24.10 15.09
CA GLN A 83 -17.60 -23.63 13.70
C GLN A 83 -17.95 -22.13 13.57
N ILE A 84 -18.78 -21.59 14.47
CA ILE A 84 -19.05 -20.15 14.54
C ILE A 84 -17.81 -19.41 15.06
N GLN A 85 -17.12 -19.97 16.05
CA GLN A 85 -15.87 -19.42 16.56
C GLN A 85 -14.77 -19.40 15.49
N ASP A 86 -14.65 -20.46 14.68
CA ASP A 86 -13.72 -20.52 13.54
C ASP A 86 -14.04 -19.43 12.49
N LEU A 87 -15.32 -19.16 12.22
CA LEU A 87 -15.76 -18.12 11.28
C LEU A 87 -15.53 -16.69 11.82
N GLU A 88 -15.73 -16.48 13.12
CA GLU A 88 -15.43 -15.21 13.79
C GLU A 88 -13.91 -14.96 13.85
N GLU A 89 -13.12 -16.00 14.06
CA GLU A 89 -11.66 -15.96 14.03
C GLU A 89 -11.16 -15.54 12.64
N VAL A 90 -11.62 -16.20 11.57
CA VAL A 90 -11.29 -15.84 10.18
C VAL A 90 -11.73 -14.41 9.84
N GLY A 91 -12.92 -13.98 10.31
CA GLY A 91 -13.39 -12.61 10.13
C GLY A 91 -12.47 -11.57 10.81
N SER A 92 -12.00 -11.88 12.02
CA SER A 92 -11.10 -11.02 12.78
C SER A 92 -9.69 -10.95 12.17
N GLU A 93 -9.19 -12.05 11.61
CA GLU A 93 -7.92 -12.09 10.90
C GLU A 93 -7.94 -11.24 9.62
N LEU A 94 -9.04 -11.31 8.86
CA LEU A 94 -9.20 -10.50 7.66
C LEU A 94 -9.26 -9.00 7.98
N ASP A 95 -9.99 -8.62 9.03
CA ASP A 95 -10.04 -7.23 9.49
C ASP A 95 -8.67 -6.73 10.00
N ASN A 96 -7.91 -7.60 10.67
CA ASN A 96 -6.54 -7.32 11.07
C ASN A 96 -5.62 -7.15 9.85
N PHE A 97 -5.74 -8.00 8.85
CA PHE A 97 -4.97 -7.88 7.61
C PHE A 97 -5.28 -6.58 6.86
N ILE A 98 -6.56 -6.23 6.72
CA ILE A 98 -6.98 -4.96 6.08
C ILE A 98 -6.40 -3.76 6.84
N ARG A 99 -6.44 -3.81 8.17
CA ARG A 99 -5.88 -2.76 9.03
C ARG A 99 -4.37 -2.63 8.87
N LEU A 100 -3.64 -3.73 8.95
CA LEU A 100 -2.18 -3.76 8.80
C LEU A 100 -1.76 -3.32 7.39
N ARG A 101 -2.50 -3.71 6.35
CA ARG A 101 -2.29 -3.21 4.99
C ARG A 101 -2.49 -1.70 4.90
N SER A 102 -3.49 -1.15 5.60
CA SER A 102 -3.69 0.31 5.68
C SER A 102 -2.51 1.00 6.39
N TYR A 103 -1.92 0.38 7.40
CA TYR A 103 -0.72 0.91 8.07
C TYR A 103 0.49 0.93 7.13
N ILE A 104 0.70 -0.14 6.36
CA ILE A 104 1.77 -0.20 5.35
C ILE A 104 1.64 0.95 4.35
N LEU A 105 0.44 1.18 3.82
CA LEU A 105 0.19 2.28 2.88
C LEU A 105 0.49 3.65 3.50
N HIS A 106 0.08 3.89 4.75
CA HIS A 106 0.40 5.13 5.45
C HIS A 106 1.90 5.30 5.71
N MET A 107 2.61 4.24 6.09
CA MET A 107 4.05 4.32 6.26
C MET A 107 4.77 4.56 4.92
N GLN A 108 4.23 4.10 3.79
CA GLN A 108 4.77 4.40 2.45
C GLN A 108 4.52 5.84 2.01
N GLU A 109 3.42 6.46 2.47
CA GLU A 109 3.21 7.91 2.32
C GLU A 109 4.21 8.71 3.15
N GLY A 110 4.51 8.19 4.35
CA GLY A 110 5.45 8.74 5.31
C GLY A 110 4.79 9.60 6.39
N ALA A 111 5.54 9.86 7.47
CA ALA A 111 5.09 10.69 8.58
C ALA A 111 6.27 11.37 9.30
N SER A 112 6.02 12.56 9.86
CA SER A 112 6.98 13.20 10.77
C SER A 112 6.92 12.52 12.14
N LEU A 113 8.02 11.91 12.54
CA LEU A 113 8.22 11.30 13.86
C LEU A 113 9.45 11.91 14.53
N LEU A 114 9.57 11.71 15.83
CA LEU A 114 10.69 12.22 16.60
C LEU A 114 11.71 11.10 16.81
N LEU A 115 12.94 11.32 16.38
CA LEU A 115 14.07 10.42 16.55
C LEU A 115 14.90 10.85 17.76
N TRP A 116 15.10 9.95 18.72
CA TRP A 116 15.96 10.20 19.87
C TRP A 116 17.42 9.93 19.51
N ARG A 117 18.28 10.93 19.70
CA ARG A 117 19.73 10.86 19.50
C ARG A 117 20.49 11.30 20.76
N GLU A 118 21.81 11.16 20.75
CA GLU A 118 22.68 11.65 21.82
C GLU A 118 22.53 13.17 22.03
N ASP A 119 22.30 13.91 20.94
CA ASP A 119 22.11 15.37 20.95
C ASP A 119 20.68 15.81 21.31
N GLY A 120 19.77 14.86 21.56
CA GLY A 120 18.38 15.10 21.93
C GLY A 120 17.36 14.58 20.89
N LEU A 121 16.14 15.10 20.99
CA LEU A 121 15.01 14.70 20.15
C LEU A 121 15.00 15.50 18.84
N GLN A 122 14.92 14.81 17.71
CA GLN A 122 14.97 15.45 16.38
C GLN A 122 13.76 15.06 15.53
N LEU A 123 13.14 16.04 14.86
CA LEU A 123 12.04 15.79 13.94
C LEU A 123 12.55 15.23 12.61
N CYS A 124 12.08 14.05 12.23
CA CYS A 124 12.45 13.38 10.99
C CYS A 124 11.20 12.92 10.24
N TRP A 125 11.23 13.01 8.92
CA TRP A 125 10.24 12.41 8.04
C TRP A 125 10.61 10.96 7.77
N PHE A 126 9.82 10.00 8.23
CA PHE A 126 10.04 8.57 8.01
C PHE A 126 9.13 8.04 6.91
N TRP A 127 9.60 7.09 6.09
CA TRP A 127 8.76 6.35 5.15
C TRP A 127 9.31 4.95 4.84
N LEU A 128 8.41 4.02 4.52
CA LEU A 128 8.77 2.73 3.92
C LEU A 128 8.86 2.86 2.41
N ASP A 129 9.80 2.14 1.79
CA ASP A 129 9.81 1.97 0.35
C ASP A 129 8.59 1.18 -0.15
N LYS A 130 8.32 1.27 -1.46
CA LYS A 130 7.15 0.64 -2.09
C LYS A 130 7.20 -0.88 -2.01
N GLU A 131 8.41 -1.43 -1.95
CA GLU A 131 8.69 -2.86 -1.88
C GLU A 131 8.76 -3.41 -0.45
N CYS A 132 8.58 -2.56 0.57
CA CYS A 132 8.71 -2.89 1.99
C CYS A 132 10.04 -3.60 2.34
N LYS A 133 11.15 -3.14 1.76
CA LYS A 133 12.52 -3.61 2.01
C LYS A 133 13.34 -2.67 2.88
N SER A 134 13.04 -1.37 2.83
CA SER A 134 13.79 -0.34 3.57
C SER A 134 12.87 0.66 4.28
N LEU A 135 13.21 0.95 5.53
CA LEU A 135 12.75 2.12 6.27
C LEU A 135 13.72 3.25 6.01
N ASN A 136 13.22 4.37 5.52
CA ASN A 136 14.01 5.55 5.17
C ASN A 136 13.57 6.72 6.04
N TRP A 137 14.49 7.61 6.36
CA TRP A 137 14.15 8.87 7.01
C TRP A 137 15.08 10.00 6.63
N ASP A 138 14.54 11.21 6.65
CA ASP A 138 15.30 12.44 6.43
C ASP A 138 14.92 13.48 7.49
N PHE A 139 15.78 14.48 7.69
CA PHE A 139 15.50 15.54 8.65
C PHE A 139 14.41 16.46 8.12
N ASP A 140 13.41 16.78 8.95
CA ASP A 140 12.35 17.69 8.54
C ASP A 140 12.91 19.13 8.55
N GLU A 141 13.04 19.75 7.37
CA GLU A 141 13.68 21.06 7.18
C GLU A 141 13.00 22.21 7.95
N GLN A 142 11.79 22.00 8.49
CA GLN A 142 11.02 23.04 9.18
C GLN A 142 11.64 23.51 10.51
N ASP A 143 12.46 22.70 11.17
CA ASP A 143 13.11 23.07 12.44
C ASP A 143 14.53 23.64 12.29
N LEU A 144 15.11 23.59 11.08
CA LEU A 144 16.44 24.13 10.84
C LEU A 144 16.36 25.59 10.39
N GLY A 145 16.19 26.46 11.39
CA GLY A 145 16.45 27.89 11.27
C GLY A 145 17.91 28.18 10.89
N GLY A 146 18.24 28.02 9.61
CA GLY A 146 19.51 28.42 9.00
C GLY A 146 20.62 27.37 9.01
N GLY A 147 20.91 26.82 7.84
CA GLY A 147 22.30 26.63 7.39
C GLY A 147 23.03 25.33 7.76
N VAL A 148 22.36 24.22 8.03
CA VAL A 148 23.02 22.90 8.09
C VAL A 148 22.87 22.19 6.75
N GLU A 149 23.67 22.61 5.76
CA GLU A 149 23.85 21.86 4.52
C GLU A 149 24.58 20.55 4.82
N GLY A 150 23.91 19.40 4.62
CA GLY A 150 24.62 18.14 4.38
C GLY A 150 24.36 16.96 5.33
N MET A 151 23.40 17.03 6.25
CA MET A 151 22.93 15.82 6.91
C MET A 151 21.95 15.09 5.99
N THR A 152 22.46 14.14 5.22
CA THR A 152 21.66 13.27 4.35
C THR A 152 20.86 12.30 5.21
N GLY A 153 19.57 12.16 4.92
CA GLY A 153 18.74 11.09 5.48
C GLY A 153 19.39 9.71 5.40
N ASP A 154 19.02 8.84 6.34
CA ASP A 154 19.54 7.48 6.47
C ASP A 154 18.48 6.44 6.05
N SER A 155 18.93 5.21 5.83
CA SER A 155 18.08 4.09 5.43
C SER A 155 18.46 2.83 6.19
N LEU A 156 17.45 2.10 6.67
CA LEU A 156 17.57 0.83 7.38
C LEU A 156 16.82 -0.25 6.60
N LEU A 157 17.54 -1.29 6.17
CA LEU A 157 16.92 -2.47 5.58
C LEU A 157 16.11 -3.22 6.64
N LEU A 158 14.87 -3.59 6.33
CA LEU A 158 14.00 -4.31 7.27
C LEU A 158 14.56 -5.69 7.64
N GLU A 159 15.36 -6.30 6.77
CA GLU A 159 16.03 -7.58 7.06
C GLU A 159 17.09 -7.47 8.17
N ARG A 160 17.58 -6.26 8.44
CA ARG A 160 18.55 -5.99 9.51
C ARG A 160 17.88 -5.74 10.86
N ILE A 161 16.55 -5.58 10.87
CA ILE A 161 15.77 -5.40 12.09
C ILE A 161 15.65 -6.75 12.78
N ILE A 162 16.13 -6.80 14.03
CA ILE A 162 16.13 -7.98 14.90
C ILE A 162 14.84 -7.99 15.72
N ASP A 163 14.46 -6.85 16.29
CA ASP A 163 13.28 -6.74 17.14
C ASP A 163 12.74 -5.30 17.17
N ILE A 164 11.48 -5.16 17.56
CA ILE A 164 10.82 -3.87 17.75
C ILE A 164 10.11 -3.91 19.09
N VAL A 165 10.58 -3.07 20.02
CA VAL A 165 10.15 -3.11 21.41
C VAL A 165 9.40 -1.82 21.74
N PRO A 166 8.19 -1.87 22.30
CA PRO A 166 7.53 -0.68 22.78
C PRO A 166 8.31 -0.18 24.00
N LEU A 167 8.64 1.11 24.03
CA LEU A 167 9.31 1.74 25.18
C LEU A 167 8.26 2.02 26.26
N GLY A 168 7.67 0.95 26.79
CA GLY A 168 6.88 1.01 28.00
C GLY A 168 7.81 0.98 29.20
N ALA A 169 8.10 2.13 29.81
CA ALA A 169 8.68 2.24 31.15
C ALA A 169 9.86 1.25 31.43
N GLY A 170 10.87 1.19 30.55
CA GLY A 170 12.10 0.43 30.79
C GLY A 170 12.97 1.06 31.90
N PRO A 171 13.89 0.29 32.52
CA PRO A 171 14.47 0.57 33.84
C PRO A 171 15.39 1.81 33.90
N ASP A 172 15.81 2.35 32.76
CA ASP A 172 16.54 3.62 32.67
C ASP A 172 15.59 4.72 32.18
N GLN A 173 14.61 5.07 33.02
CA GLN A 173 13.71 6.20 32.80
C GLN A 173 14.50 7.51 32.95
N LEU A 174 14.95 8.06 31.82
CA LEU A 174 15.29 9.47 31.74
C LEU A 174 14.02 10.25 31.40
N THR A 175 13.48 10.90 32.43
CA THR A 175 12.42 11.94 32.48
C THR A 175 10.98 11.49 32.79
N ASP A 176 10.30 12.34 33.57
CA ASP A 176 9.06 12.12 34.34
C ASP A 176 7.77 11.85 33.54
N ASN A 177 7.84 11.45 32.28
CA ASN A 177 6.66 11.05 31.49
C ASN A 177 7.09 10.13 30.34
N PRO A 178 7.14 8.79 30.54
CA PRO A 178 7.21 7.86 29.42
C PRO A 178 5.94 8.05 28.60
N THR A 179 6.04 8.70 27.45
CA THR A 179 4.91 8.77 26.51
C THR A 179 4.65 7.36 25.98
N ASP A 180 3.42 6.87 26.18
CA ASP A 180 2.87 5.60 25.64
C ASP A 180 2.98 5.46 24.09
N SER A 181 3.59 6.44 23.43
CA SER A 181 3.77 6.56 21.99
C SER A 181 5.22 6.39 21.56
N SER A 182 6.07 5.67 22.31
CA SER A 182 7.49 5.47 21.99
C SER A 182 7.87 4.00 21.79
N PHE A 183 8.81 3.73 20.88
CA PHE A 183 9.29 2.39 20.57
C PHE A 183 10.74 2.42 20.08
N THR A 184 11.44 1.30 20.25
CA THR A 184 12.82 1.08 19.80
C THR A 184 12.84 0.04 18.69
N ILE A 185 13.53 0.34 17.60
CA ILE A 185 13.91 -0.63 16.57
C ILE A 185 15.33 -1.11 16.87
N ILE A 186 15.47 -2.39 17.18
CA ILE A 186 16.77 -3.04 17.41
C ILE A 186 17.22 -3.66 16.08
N HIS A 187 18.41 -3.31 15.61
CA HIS A 187 18.99 -3.83 14.38
C HIS A 187 20.45 -4.24 14.58
N ASP A 188 21.01 -4.97 13.63
CA ASP A 188 22.39 -5.49 13.68
C ASP A 188 23.49 -4.42 13.92
N GLY A 189 23.22 -3.17 13.54
CA GLY A 189 24.12 -2.03 13.65
C GLY A 189 23.86 -1.12 14.85
N GLY A 190 22.82 -1.39 15.66
CA GLY A 190 22.47 -0.52 16.77
C GLY A 190 20.98 -0.51 17.13
N LYS A 191 20.53 0.61 17.68
CA LYS A 191 19.13 0.84 18.03
C LYS A 191 18.66 2.20 17.54
N LEU A 192 17.40 2.28 17.16
CA LEU A 192 16.74 3.50 16.73
C LEU A 192 15.54 3.74 17.64
N ASP A 193 15.62 4.76 18.48
CA ASP A 193 14.60 5.12 19.47
C ASP A 193 13.66 6.17 18.86
N ILE A 194 12.40 5.81 18.61
CA ILE A 194 11.40 6.65 17.94
C ILE A 194 10.28 7.02 18.92
N VAL A 195 9.88 8.30 18.89
CA VAL A 195 8.71 8.83 19.59
C VAL A 195 7.69 9.30 18.56
N ALA A 196 6.52 8.69 18.59
CA ALA A 196 5.40 9.06 17.73
C ALA A 196 4.62 10.23 18.34
N PRO A 197 4.19 11.21 17.53
CA PRO A 197 3.51 12.41 18.02
C PRO A 197 2.10 12.11 18.55
N THR A 198 1.46 11.02 18.08
CA THR A 198 0.17 10.57 18.57
C THR A 198 0.18 9.06 18.84
N SER A 199 -0.77 8.60 19.67
CA SER A 199 -0.98 7.17 19.92
C SER A 199 -1.44 6.42 18.65
N LEU A 200 -2.08 7.11 17.71
CA LEU A 200 -2.42 6.54 16.42
C LEU A 200 -1.16 6.32 15.58
N ASP A 201 -0.26 7.30 15.52
CA ASP A 201 1.02 7.16 14.82
C ASP A 201 1.84 6.04 15.44
N PHE A 202 1.88 5.94 16.77
CA PHE A 202 2.49 4.79 17.44
C PHE A 202 1.91 3.47 16.95
N GLN A 203 0.58 3.31 16.92
CA GLN A 203 -0.05 2.09 16.45
C GLN A 203 0.31 1.77 14.99
N VAL A 204 0.24 2.78 14.11
CA VAL A 204 0.54 2.63 12.69
C VAL A 204 1.99 2.17 12.51
N TRP A 205 2.93 2.84 13.15
CA TRP A 205 4.36 2.62 12.95
C TRP A 205 4.85 1.36 13.68
N TYR A 206 4.48 1.15 14.93
CA TYR A 206 4.88 -0.03 15.70
C TYR A 206 4.30 -1.32 15.11
N PHE A 207 2.97 -1.41 14.98
CA PHE A 207 2.33 -2.63 14.45
C PHE A 207 2.60 -2.81 12.95
N GLY A 208 2.68 -1.69 12.22
CA GLY A 208 3.00 -1.72 10.80
C GLY A 208 4.40 -2.26 10.52
N LEU A 209 5.43 -1.77 11.20
CA LEU A 209 6.79 -2.30 11.01
C LEU A 209 6.93 -3.73 11.52
N ALA A 210 6.31 -4.08 12.65
CA ALA A 210 6.32 -5.46 13.16
C ALA A 210 5.67 -6.43 12.14
N PHE A 211 4.64 -5.97 11.43
CA PHE A 211 4.04 -6.73 10.35
C PHE A 211 4.94 -6.79 9.10
N ALA A 212 5.52 -5.66 8.68
CA ALA A 212 6.40 -5.59 7.51
C ALA A 212 7.64 -6.49 7.65
N THR A 213 8.26 -6.51 8.83
CA THR A 213 9.42 -7.37 9.15
C THR A 213 9.04 -8.86 9.12
N ARG A 214 7.88 -9.24 9.66
CA ARG A 214 7.40 -10.63 9.67
C ARG A 214 6.97 -11.16 8.30
N LEU A 215 6.26 -10.35 7.51
CA LEU A 215 5.90 -10.71 6.13
C LEU A 215 7.12 -11.12 5.30
N ARG A 216 8.25 -10.45 5.54
CA ARG A 216 9.53 -10.72 4.92
C ARG A 216 10.13 -12.05 5.37
N MET A 217 10.11 -12.36 6.66
CA MET A 217 10.63 -13.64 7.18
C MET A 217 9.91 -14.83 6.53
N ASN A 218 8.59 -14.77 6.44
CA ASN A 218 7.80 -15.85 5.82
C ASN A 218 8.08 -15.99 4.32
N ALA A 219 8.29 -14.88 3.60
CA ALA A 219 8.62 -14.92 2.17
C ALA A 219 10.03 -15.45 1.87
N VAL A 220 10.97 -15.38 2.82
CA VAL A 220 12.33 -15.92 2.68
C VAL A 220 12.36 -17.42 2.99
N GLU A 221 11.55 -17.90 3.94
CA GLU A 221 11.46 -19.32 4.29
C GLU A 221 10.85 -20.16 3.15
N ASP A 222 9.83 -19.67 2.44
CA ASP A 222 9.23 -20.37 1.28
C ASP A 222 10.21 -20.57 0.10
N VAL A 223 11.22 -19.70 -0.02
CA VAL A 223 12.25 -19.80 -1.07
C VAL A 223 13.38 -20.75 -0.65
N GLN A 224 13.65 -20.92 0.65
CA GLN A 224 14.71 -21.81 1.09
C GLN A 224 14.32 -23.29 0.99
N ASP A 225 13.05 -23.64 1.20
CA ASP A 225 12.59 -25.04 1.13
C ASP A 225 12.45 -25.57 -0.32
N SER A 226 12.32 -24.68 -1.30
CA SER A 226 12.38 -25.03 -2.73
C SER A 226 13.81 -25.08 -3.30
N SER A 227 14.79 -24.50 -2.59
CA SER A 227 16.20 -24.43 -3.04
C SER A 227 17.08 -25.61 -2.60
N ARG A 228 16.51 -26.60 -1.89
CA ARG A 228 17.26 -27.77 -1.40
C ARG A 228 17.34 -28.92 -2.42
N ASP A 229 16.54 -28.87 -3.50
CA ASP A 229 16.53 -29.88 -4.57
C ASP A 229 17.25 -29.47 -5.88
N GLU A 230 17.73 -28.23 -6.01
CA GLU A 230 18.39 -27.75 -7.24
C GLU A 230 19.91 -27.50 -7.15
N ARG A 231 20.55 -27.73 -5.99
CA ARG A 231 22.00 -27.47 -5.80
C ARG A 231 22.96 -28.54 -6.37
N ASP A 232 22.49 -29.42 -7.25
CA ASP A 232 23.33 -30.43 -7.89
C ASP A 232 23.50 -30.25 -9.41
N ARG A 233 23.02 -29.13 -9.99
CA ARG A 233 23.21 -28.88 -11.42
C ARG A 233 23.63 -27.45 -11.70
N MET A 234 24.85 -27.37 -12.25
CA MET A 234 25.45 -26.25 -13.00
C MET A 234 26.36 -25.31 -12.21
N ASN A 235 27.58 -25.81 -11.98
CA ASN A 235 28.78 -25.03 -12.25
C ASN A 235 28.82 -24.75 -13.76
N GLU A 236 28.72 -23.50 -14.18
CA GLU A 236 29.36 -23.04 -15.41
C GLU A 236 29.73 -21.56 -15.24
N ASP A 237 31.04 -21.31 -15.35
CA ASP A 237 31.71 -20.03 -15.25
C ASP A 237 31.23 -19.06 -16.32
N HIS A 238 30.76 -17.86 -15.95
CA HIS A 238 30.74 -16.70 -16.85
C HIS A 238 31.17 -15.42 -16.11
N GLU A 239 32.45 -15.08 -16.26
CA GLU A 239 32.98 -13.71 -16.17
C GLU A 239 32.29 -12.83 -17.21
N ILE A 240 31.55 -11.79 -16.79
CA ILE A 240 31.29 -10.65 -17.68
C ILE A 240 31.40 -9.34 -16.91
N HIS A 241 32.28 -8.50 -17.47
CA HIS A 241 32.67 -7.15 -17.09
C HIS A 241 31.54 -6.17 -16.78
N SER A 242 31.78 -5.34 -15.75
CA SER A 242 31.05 -4.09 -15.50
C SER A 242 31.34 -3.05 -16.58
N PRO A 243 30.33 -2.31 -17.09
CA PRO A 243 30.58 -1.04 -17.76
C PRO A 243 30.35 0.14 -16.83
N SER A 244 31.40 0.94 -16.79
CA SER A 244 31.61 2.24 -16.17
C SER A 244 30.53 3.29 -16.45
N ARG A 245 30.05 3.90 -15.36
CA ARG A 245 29.80 5.34 -15.13
C ARG A 245 30.00 6.27 -16.36
N MET A 246 28.90 6.76 -16.94
CA MET A 246 28.92 7.88 -17.89
C MET A 246 28.43 9.18 -17.25
N LYS A 247 29.24 10.23 -17.47
CA LYS A 247 29.08 11.60 -17.01
C LYS A 247 28.04 12.33 -17.86
N ARG A 248 27.19 13.13 -17.22
CA ARG A 248 26.31 14.12 -17.88
C ARG A 248 27.16 15.12 -18.67
N SER A 249 27.03 15.10 -19.99
CA SER A 249 27.55 16.14 -20.88
C SER A 249 26.45 17.16 -21.14
N SER A 250 26.78 18.42 -20.87
CA SER A 250 25.99 19.61 -21.22
C SER A 250 25.87 19.69 -22.75
N VAL A 251 24.64 19.84 -23.26
CA VAL A 251 24.37 20.10 -24.68
C VAL A 251 24.24 21.61 -24.85
N GLN A 252 25.22 22.18 -25.56
CA GLN A 252 25.16 23.52 -26.12
C GLN A 252 24.25 23.51 -27.35
N PHE A 253 23.35 24.50 -27.40
CA PHE A 253 22.57 24.86 -28.58
C PHE A 253 23.50 25.34 -29.70
N LEU A 254 23.35 24.76 -30.88
CA LEU A 254 23.78 25.37 -32.13
C LEU A 254 22.58 25.38 -33.08
N ASP A 255 22.20 26.59 -33.46
CA ASP A 255 21.31 26.90 -34.57
C ASP A 255 21.84 26.27 -35.85
N THR A 256 20.97 25.59 -36.61
CA THR A 256 21.25 25.32 -38.03
C THR A 256 19.96 25.34 -38.82
N GLU A 257 19.85 26.43 -39.58
CA GLU A 257 19.27 26.60 -40.91
C GLU A 257 18.00 25.82 -41.28
N ALA A 258 16.96 26.63 -41.48
CA ALA A 258 15.70 26.30 -42.12
C ALA A 258 15.91 25.70 -43.53
N ASP A 259 15.68 24.40 -43.65
CA ASP A 259 15.47 23.76 -44.95
C ASP A 259 13.97 23.50 -45.19
N LYS A 260 13.52 23.97 -46.35
CA LYS A 260 12.13 24.06 -46.77
C LYS A 260 11.72 22.72 -47.39
N ASN A 261 11.18 21.81 -46.59
CA ASN A 261 10.36 20.70 -47.08
C ASN A 261 9.26 20.42 -46.06
N HIS A 262 8.14 21.13 -46.21
CA HIS A 262 7.11 21.27 -45.17
C HIS A 262 5.95 20.26 -45.26
N ASP A 263 6.03 19.24 -46.13
CA ASP A 263 4.94 18.26 -46.33
C ASP A 263 5.43 16.81 -46.10
N SER A 264 6.17 16.58 -45.01
CA SER A 264 6.44 15.22 -44.54
C SER A 264 5.43 14.86 -43.43
N PRO A 265 4.68 13.74 -43.55
CA PRO A 265 3.70 13.30 -42.56
C PRO A 265 4.31 13.04 -41.17
N GLU A 266 5.64 12.87 -41.08
CA GLU A 266 6.35 12.77 -39.81
C GLU A 266 6.43 14.10 -39.05
N VAL A 267 6.52 15.23 -39.76
CA VAL A 267 6.53 16.57 -39.16
C VAL A 267 5.14 16.91 -38.63
N GLU A 268 4.09 16.53 -39.35
CA GLU A 268 2.71 16.68 -38.90
C GLU A 268 2.43 15.84 -37.64
N ASN A 269 2.89 14.58 -37.61
CA ASN A 269 2.76 13.70 -36.44
C ASN A 269 3.61 14.17 -35.23
N LEU A 270 4.74 14.84 -35.48
CA LEU A 270 5.53 15.47 -34.42
C LEU A 270 4.84 16.73 -33.88
N MET A 271 4.24 17.54 -34.76
CA MET A 271 3.49 18.73 -34.35
C MET A 271 2.24 18.37 -33.54
N THR A 272 1.49 17.32 -33.91
CA THR A 272 0.35 16.85 -33.12
C THR A 272 0.78 16.36 -31.74
N LYS A 273 1.86 15.59 -31.64
CA LYS A 273 2.42 15.15 -30.35
C LYS A 273 2.89 16.31 -29.48
N MET A 274 3.54 17.31 -30.07
CA MET A 274 3.93 18.51 -29.34
C MET A 274 2.72 19.29 -28.81
N GLU A 275 1.65 19.38 -29.58
CA GLU A 275 0.41 20.04 -29.18
C GLU A 275 -0.30 19.27 -28.05
N GLU A 276 -0.33 17.94 -28.12
CA GLU A 276 -0.83 17.09 -27.04
C GLU A 276 -0.01 17.25 -25.75
N GLN A 277 1.31 17.29 -25.87
CA GLN A 277 2.19 17.54 -24.72
C GLN A 277 1.96 18.93 -24.12
N ARG A 278 1.78 19.97 -24.95
CA ARG A 278 1.44 21.31 -24.47
C ARG A 278 0.12 21.33 -23.71
N ARG A 279 -0.92 20.68 -24.24
CA ARG A 279 -2.22 20.57 -23.56
C ARG A 279 -2.12 19.84 -22.23
N LEU A 280 -1.33 18.77 -22.15
CA LEU A 280 -1.12 18.03 -20.91
C LEU A 280 -0.36 18.88 -19.88
N ILE A 281 0.65 19.63 -20.30
CA ILE A 281 1.39 20.55 -19.42
C ILE A 281 0.45 21.64 -18.89
N GLU A 282 -0.39 22.23 -19.74
CA GLU A 282 -1.37 23.22 -19.31
C GLU A 282 -2.40 22.64 -18.32
N GLN A 283 -2.85 21.40 -18.53
CA GLN A 283 -3.75 20.72 -17.61
C GLN A 283 -3.08 20.49 -16.26
N LEU A 284 -1.85 19.96 -16.25
CA LEU A 284 -1.08 19.72 -15.03
C LEU A 284 -0.74 21.02 -14.28
N GLN A 285 -0.52 22.12 -15.00
CA GLN A 285 -0.34 23.44 -14.40
C GLN A 285 -1.62 23.95 -13.72
N ARG A 286 -2.79 23.77 -14.36
CA ARG A 286 -4.09 24.10 -13.76
C ARG A 286 -4.39 23.24 -12.54
N GLU A 287 -4.11 21.94 -12.60
CA GLU A 287 -4.29 21.03 -11.46
C GLU A 287 -3.35 21.38 -10.30
N ASN A 288 -2.09 21.69 -10.58
CA ASN A 288 -1.15 22.17 -9.56
C ASN A 288 -1.62 23.48 -8.91
N GLN A 289 -2.17 24.41 -9.69
CA GLN A 289 -2.71 25.65 -9.16
C GLN A 289 -3.92 25.39 -8.25
N ALA A 290 -4.85 24.53 -8.66
CA ALA A 290 -6.00 24.13 -7.85
C ALA A 290 -5.57 23.44 -6.54
N LEU A 291 -4.58 22.55 -6.59
CA LEU A 291 -4.04 21.90 -5.39
C LEU A 291 -3.37 22.88 -4.43
N LYS A 292 -2.65 23.89 -4.95
CA LYS A 292 -2.07 24.96 -4.13
C LYS A 292 -3.15 25.79 -3.44
N GLU A 293 -4.26 26.11 -4.12
CA GLU A 293 -5.40 26.81 -3.52
C GLU A 293 -6.08 25.97 -2.44
N VAL A 294 -6.31 24.68 -2.69
CA VAL A 294 -6.87 23.76 -1.68
C VAL A 294 -5.96 23.67 -0.46
N ARG A 295 -4.64 23.56 -0.65
CA ARG A 295 -3.67 23.57 0.46
C ARG A 295 -3.76 24.86 1.26
N ARG A 296 -3.74 26.02 0.59
CA ARG A 296 -3.88 27.33 1.24
C ARG A 296 -5.18 27.45 2.05
N ASN A 297 -6.31 26.99 1.49
CA ASN A 297 -7.60 26.99 2.20
C ASN A 297 -7.58 26.10 3.45
N LYS A 298 -6.90 24.95 3.39
CA LYS A 298 -6.72 24.06 4.56
C LYS A 298 -5.82 24.71 5.61
N ASP A 299 -4.71 25.31 5.21
CA ASP A 299 -3.78 25.99 6.12
C ASP A 299 -4.45 27.20 6.81
N GLU A 300 -5.29 27.95 6.09
CA GLU A 300 -6.12 29.03 6.64
C GLU A 300 -7.16 28.49 7.64
N ALA A 301 -7.79 27.35 7.34
CA ALA A 301 -8.74 26.71 8.26
C ALA A 301 -8.05 26.20 9.53
N ILE A 302 -6.88 25.57 9.41
CA ILE A 302 -6.07 25.14 10.55
C ILE A 302 -5.67 26.35 11.40
N SER A 303 -5.22 27.43 10.76
CA SER A 303 -4.85 28.66 11.46
C SER A 303 -6.01 29.28 12.23
N ARG A 304 -7.25 29.19 11.71
CA ARG A 304 -8.46 29.63 12.43
C ARG A 304 -8.75 28.73 13.62
N LEU A 305 -8.73 27.41 13.44
CA LEU A 305 -8.98 26.44 14.51
C LEU A 305 -7.95 26.56 15.64
N LEU A 306 -6.66 26.76 15.31
CA LEU A 306 -5.61 26.98 16.31
C LEU A 306 -5.83 28.28 17.09
N LYS A 307 -6.25 29.37 16.41
CA LYS A 307 -6.61 30.62 17.10
C LYS A 307 -7.83 30.45 18.00
N ASP A 308 -8.83 29.69 17.57
CA ASP A 308 -10.03 29.42 18.36
C ASP A 308 -9.69 28.56 19.60
N LEU A 309 -8.80 27.57 19.46
CA LEU A 309 -8.28 26.77 20.56
C LEU A 309 -7.49 27.62 21.56
N GLN A 310 -6.58 28.47 21.08
CA GLN A 310 -5.82 29.39 21.94
C GLN A 310 -6.74 30.42 22.63
N ALA A 311 -7.78 30.91 21.93
CA ALA A 311 -8.76 31.81 22.51
C ALA A 311 -9.63 31.11 23.56
N ALA A 312 -9.98 29.84 23.36
CA ALA A 312 -10.69 29.03 24.33
C ALA A 312 -9.83 28.72 25.56
N GLU A 313 -8.55 28.42 25.36
CA GLU A 313 -7.58 28.18 26.43
C GLU A 313 -7.38 29.45 27.28
N ASN A 314 -7.17 30.61 26.65
CA ASN A 314 -7.03 31.89 27.36
C ASN A 314 -8.29 32.27 28.17
N ARG A 315 -9.49 31.86 27.74
CA ARG A 315 -10.74 32.03 28.51
C ARG A 315 -10.92 30.99 29.62
N SER A 316 -10.26 29.83 29.51
CA SER A 316 -10.32 28.75 30.48
C SER A 316 -9.47 29.03 31.72
N TRP A 317 -8.31 29.69 31.56
CA TRP A 317 -7.44 30.04 32.69
C TRP A 317 -8.06 31.10 33.62
N GLU A 318 -8.87 32.02 33.08
CA GLU A 318 -9.54 33.07 33.87
C GLU A 318 -10.75 32.54 34.69
N ASN A 319 -11.28 31.36 34.33
CA ASN A 319 -12.38 30.68 35.04
C ASN A 319 -11.92 29.42 35.81
N MET A 320 -10.62 29.19 35.96
CA MET A 320 -10.04 27.99 36.61
C MET A 320 -9.87 28.12 38.13
N GLN A 321 -10.51 29.10 38.77
CA GLN A 321 -10.90 29.01 40.17
C GLN A 321 -12.41 28.78 40.22
N GLU A 322 -12.81 27.57 40.62
CA GLU A 322 -14.19 27.11 40.82
C GLU A 322 -14.92 26.54 39.58
N GLY A 323 -14.79 25.22 39.43
CA GLY A 323 -15.87 24.39 38.92
C GLY A 323 -15.51 23.57 37.69
N LYS A 324 -15.40 22.25 37.88
CA LYS A 324 -15.53 21.26 36.81
C LYS A 324 -16.83 21.55 36.04
N THR A 325 -16.72 22.05 34.81
CA THR A 325 -17.88 22.29 33.96
C THR A 325 -18.24 21.00 33.19
N PRO A 326 -19.47 20.47 33.33
CA PRO A 326 -19.92 19.24 32.64
C PRO A 326 -20.12 19.40 31.12
N ALA A 327 -19.84 20.57 30.54
CA ALA A 327 -20.13 20.88 29.13
C ALA A 327 -19.11 20.27 28.14
N THR A 328 -17.84 20.15 28.51
CA THR A 328 -16.78 19.62 27.61
C THR A 328 -16.83 18.10 27.43
N SER A 329 -17.37 17.36 28.41
CA SER A 329 -17.59 15.92 28.29
C SER A 329 -18.70 15.58 27.30
N GLN A 330 -19.75 16.42 27.23
CA GLN A 330 -20.91 16.16 26.38
C GLN A 330 -20.63 16.44 24.89
N GLU A 331 -19.81 17.44 24.57
CA GLU A 331 -19.38 17.68 23.17
C GLU A 331 -18.43 16.58 22.67
N SER A 332 -17.49 16.12 23.51
CA SER A 332 -16.60 15.01 23.17
C SER A 332 -17.38 13.73 22.83
N ASP A 333 -18.37 13.38 23.64
CA ASP A 333 -19.23 12.21 23.41
C ASP A 333 -20.10 12.38 22.15
N SER A 334 -20.60 13.60 21.90
CA SER A 334 -21.36 13.90 20.68
C SER A 334 -20.51 13.74 19.41
N HIS A 335 -19.25 14.18 19.44
CA HIS A 335 -18.32 13.99 18.32
C HIS A 335 -17.96 12.52 18.09
N TRP A 336 -17.79 11.75 19.15
CA TRP A 336 -17.63 10.30 19.07
C TRP A 336 -18.85 9.62 18.44
N HIS A 337 -20.05 10.00 18.87
CA HIS A 337 -21.29 9.46 18.33
C HIS A 337 -21.46 9.79 16.85
N HIS A 338 -21.14 11.01 16.43
CA HIS A 338 -21.16 11.40 15.02
C HIS A 338 -20.16 10.60 14.16
N ARG A 339 -18.93 10.40 14.66
CA ARG A 339 -17.92 9.57 13.98
C ARG A 339 -18.34 8.11 13.88
N GLU A 340 -18.99 7.58 14.91
CA GLU A 340 -19.49 6.20 14.90
C GLU A 340 -20.65 6.03 13.92
N ILE A 341 -21.63 6.94 13.94
CA ILE A 341 -22.74 6.95 12.97
C ILE A 341 -22.22 7.03 11.53
N TYR A 342 -21.19 7.86 11.28
CA TYR A 342 -20.58 7.96 9.96
C TYR A 342 -19.91 6.65 9.53
N ARG A 343 -19.12 6.02 10.41
CA ARG A 343 -18.49 4.71 10.14
C ARG A 343 -19.52 3.63 9.85
N VAL A 344 -20.60 3.57 10.63
CA VAL A 344 -21.71 2.63 10.42
C VAL A 344 -22.40 2.88 9.08
N ARG A 345 -22.68 4.14 8.72
CA ARG A 345 -23.26 4.48 7.41
C ARG A 345 -22.37 4.08 6.24
N GLN A 346 -21.06 4.31 6.36
CA GLN A 346 -20.11 3.93 5.32
C GLN A 346 -20.04 2.40 5.15
N ARG A 347 -20.02 1.64 6.24
CA ARG A 347 -20.10 0.16 6.20
C ARG A 347 -21.41 -0.31 5.57
N ASN A 348 -22.54 0.27 5.97
CA ASN A 348 -23.85 -0.09 5.42
C ASN A 348 -23.94 0.20 3.91
N SER A 349 -23.39 1.34 3.46
CA SER A 349 -23.29 1.67 2.04
C SER A 349 -22.44 0.65 1.25
N LYS A 350 -21.29 0.23 1.78
CA LYS A 350 -20.46 -0.83 1.18
C LYS A 350 -21.21 -2.17 1.11
N LEU A 351 -21.89 -2.55 2.19
CA LEU A 351 -22.69 -3.78 2.23
C LEU A 351 -23.83 -3.75 1.20
N GLN A 352 -24.50 -2.61 1.04
CA GLN A 352 -25.52 -2.45 0.00
C GLN A 352 -24.96 -2.59 -1.41
N GLN A 353 -23.77 -2.03 -1.70
CA GLN A 353 -23.11 -2.21 -2.99
C GLN A 353 -22.78 -3.68 -3.26
N ILE A 354 -22.22 -4.38 -2.27
CA ILE A 354 -21.92 -5.83 -2.38
C ILE A 354 -23.19 -6.62 -2.63
N LEU A 355 -24.27 -6.31 -1.91
CA LEU A 355 -25.56 -6.97 -2.06
C LEU A 355 -26.13 -6.74 -3.47
N GLN A 356 -26.03 -5.53 -4.01
CA GLN A 356 -26.45 -5.24 -5.40
C GLN A 356 -25.66 -6.05 -6.42
N VAL A 357 -24.33 -6.14 -6.25
CA VAL A 357 -23.47 -6.95 -7.13
C VAL A 357 -23.88 -8.42 -7.05
N LYS A 358 -24.03 -8.98 -5.84
CA LYS A 358 -24.47 -10.37 -5.66
C LYS A 358 -25.85 -10.63 -6.28
N GLN A 359 -26.81 -9.73 -6.09
CA GLN A 359 -28.14 -9.85 -6.72
C GLN A 359 -28.09 -9.79 -8.25
N LYS A 360 -27.18 -9.00 -8.82
CA LYS A 360 -26.95 -8.96 -10.26
C LYS A 360 -26.40 -10.29 -10.75
N THR A 361 -25.39 -10.83 -10.07
CA THR A 361 -24.79 -12.13 -10.40
C THR A 361 -25.81 -13.27 -10.30
N VAL A 362 -26.62 -13.30 -9.25
CA VAL A 362 -27.70 -14.30 -9.10
C VAL A 362 -28.70 -14.21 -10.26
N ARG A 363 -29.05 -12.98 -10.69
CA ARG A 363 -29.91 -12.79 -11.87
C ARG A 363 -29.27 -13.31 -13.15
N GLU A 364 -28.00 -13.01 -13.38
CA GLU A 364 -27.26 -13.51 -14.55
C GLU A 364 -27.20 -15.04 -14.56
N MET A 365 -26.88 -15.66 -13.43
CA MET A 365 -26.89 -17.12 -13.29
C MET A 365 -28.30 -17.70 -13.55
N TRP A 366 -29.34 -17.06 -13.03
CA TRP A 366 -30.72 -17.49 -13.26
C TRP A 366 -31.11 -17.41 -14.75
N PHE A 367 -30.68 -16.37 -15.48
CA PHE A 367 -30.90 -16.29 -16.93
C PHE A 367 -30.16 -17.39 -17.69
N LEU A 368 -28.89 -17.65 -17.34
CA LEU A 368 -28.10 -18.73 -17.96
C LEU A 368 -28.74 -20.11 -17.73
N LEU A 369 -29.19 -20.38 -16.50
CA LEU A 369 -29.91 -21.62 -16.19
C LEU A 369 -31.19 -21.74 -17.02
N LYS A 370 -31.97 -20.67 -17.13
CA LYS A 370 -33.20 -20.66 -17.94
C LYS A 370 -32.91 -20.94 -19.41
N GLU A 371 -31.86 -20.35 -19.98
CA GLU A 371 -31.44 -20.62 -21.36
C GLU A 371 -31.01 -22.08 -21.55
N MET A 372 -30.21 -22.63 -20.64
CA MET A 372 -29.79 -24.04 -20.70
C MET A 372 -30.97 -25.00 -20.60
N THR A 373 -31.94 -24.73 -19.72
CA THR A 373 -33.15 -25.57 -19.57
C THR A 373 -34.12 -25.44 -20.73
N ALA A 374 -34.06 -24.38 -21.54
CA ALA A 374 -34.90 -24.22 -22.73
C ALA A 374 -34.35 -24.93 -23.99
N HIS A 375 -33.07 -25.32 -23.96
CA HIS A 375 -32.39 -26.02 -25.05
C HIS A 375 -32.19 -27.52 -24.78
N SER A 376 -32.63 -28.00 -23.61
CA SER A 376 -32.82 -29.42 -23.29
C SER A 376 -34.28 -29.80 -23.43
#